data_AF-A0A9Q0FT63-F1
#
_entry.id   AF-A0A9Q0FT63-F1
#
_cell.length_a   1.000
_cell.length_b   1.000
_cell.length_c   1.000
_cell.angle_alpha   90.00
_cell.angle_beta   90.00
_cell.angle_gamma   90.00
#
_symmetry.space_group_name_H-M   'P 1'
#
loop_
_entity.id
_entity.type
_entity.pdbx_description
1 polymer ?
#
loop_
_entity_poly.entity_id
_entity_poly.type
_entity_poly.pdbx_seq_one_letter_code
_entity_poly.pdbx_strand_id
1 'polypeptide(L)' 'MATQKSLFLGLIVLVCSSLALTKPIIASFNRSDFPKDFYFGSATSAYQVEGEANKSGRGPSIWDTFAHDHPGEFVCLIFF' A
#
# COMPACT_ATOMS: atom_id res chain seq x y z
N MET A 1 40.84 9.35 -36.37
CA MET A 1 39.90 8.29 -35.87
C MET A 1 40.01 8.01 -34.37
N ALA A 2 41.18 8.18 -33.73
CA ALA A 2 41.35 7.94 -32.28
C ALA A 2 40.81 9.08 -31.38
N THR A 3 40.92 10.33 -31.82
CA THR A 3 40.47 11.53 -31.08
C THR A 3 38.96 11.61 -30.91
N GLN A 4 38.16 11.27 -31.94
CA GLN A 4 36.70 11.26 -31.84
C GLN A 4 36.18 10.21 -30.84
N LYS A 5 36.83 9.03 -30.78
CA LYS A 5 36.48 7.96 -29.82
C LYS A 5 36.77 8.36 -28.38
N SER A 6 37.87 9.08 -28.15
CA SER A 6 38.24 9.60 -26.83
C SER A 6 37.26 10.68 -26.35
N LEU A 7 36.83 11.58 -27.24
CA LEU A 7 35.81 12.60 -26.92
C LEU A 7 34.44 11.98 -26.61
N PHE A 8 34.03 10.94 -27.34
CA PHE A 8 32.79 10.20 -27.07
C PHE A 8 32.83 9.47 -25.72
N LEU A 9 33.95 8.81 -25.39
CA LEU A 9 34.11 8.17 -24.08
C LEU A 9 34.07 9.20 -22.95
N GLY A 10 34.73 10.35 -23.12
CA GLY A 10 34.71 11.44 -22.15
C GLY A 10 33.32 12.01 -21.92
N LEU A 11 32.53 12.18 -22.98
CA LEU A 11 31.13 12.61 -22.90
C LEU A 11 30.26 11.58 -22.17
N ILE A 12 30.43 10.29 -22.47
CA ILE A 12 29.70 9.20 -21.79
C ILE A 12 30.03 9.17 -20.30
N VAL A 13 31.30 9.33 -19.92
CA VAL A 13 31.71 9.36 -18.50
C VAL A 13 31.10 10.57 -17.79
N LEU A 14 31.16 11.76 -18.40
CA LEU A 14 30.55 12.99 -17.86
C LEU A 14 29.03 12.85 -17.65
N VAL A 15 28.33 12.28 -18.64
CA VAL A 15 26.88 12.03 -18.56
C VAL A 15 26.58 11.00 -17.46
N CYS A 16 27.29 9.86 -17.41
CA CYS A 16 27.12 8.86 -16.36
C CYS A 16 27.39 9.41 -14.95
N SER A 17 28.39 10.28 -14.77
CA SER A 17 28.66 10.94 -13.49
C SER A 17 27.54 11.90 -13.08
N SER A 18 26.91 12.59 -14.03
CA SER A 18 25.77 13.47 -13.75
C SER A 18 24.49 12.71 -13.38
N LEU A 19 24.24 11.54 -14.00
CA LEU A 19 23.13 10.65 -13.63
C LEU A 19 23.33 9.99 -12.25
N ALA A 20 24.57 9.85 -11.76
CA ALA A 20 24.85 9.29 -10.45
C ALA A 20 24.56 10.26 -9.28
N LEU A 21 24.40 11.56 -9.56
CA LEU A 21 24.11 12.57 -8.53
C LEU A 21 22.61 12.72 -8.22
N THR A 22 21.72 12.18 -9.08
CA THR A 22 20.30 12.01 -8.73
C THR A 22 20.15 10.85 -7.76
N LYS A 23 20.64 11.04 -6.54
CA LYS A 23 20.33 10.19 -5.40
C LYS A 23 18.79 10.20 -5.29
N PRO A 24 18.10 9.06 -5.40
CA PRO A 24 16.66 9.06 -5.22
C PRO A 24 16.42 9.61 -3.83
N ILE A 25 15.73 10.75 -3.74
CA ILE A 25 15.24 11.27 -2.47
C ILE A 25 14.11 10.32 -2.08
N ILE A 26 14.47 9.17 -1.54
CA ILE A 26 13.57 8.44 -0.67
C ILE A 26 13.55 9.29 0.60
N ALA A 27 12.72 10.32 0.60
CA ALA A 27 12.43 11.06 1.81
C ALA A 27 11.89 10.04 2.80
N SER A 28 12.64 9.79 3.87
CA SER A 28 12.19 8.91 4.95
C SER A 28 11.02 9.62 5.64
N PHE A 29 9.81 9.18 5.33
CA PHE A 29 8.59 9.68 5.93
C PHE A 29 8.35 8.96 7.25
N ASN A 30 8.29 9.72 8.34
CA ASN A 30 8.22 9.21 9.70
C ASN A 30 7.04 9.82 10.46
N ARG A 31 6.68 9.20 11.58
CA ARG A 31 5.59 9.70 12.45
C ARG A 31 5.82 11.13 12.95
N SER A 32 7.09 11.56 13.03
CA SER A 32 7.51 12.91 13.40
C SER A 32 7.09 14.00 12.42
N ASP A 33 6.71 13.63 11.20
CA ASP A 33 6.29 14.57 10.16
C ASP A 33 4.83 15.03 10.34
N PHE A 34 4.11 14.41 11.27
CA PHE A 34 2.73 14.72 11.62
C PHE A 34 2.66 15.55 12.91
N PRO A 35 1.59 16.34 13.13
CA PRO A 35 1.36 17.03 14.39
C PRO A 35 1.41 16.07 15.59
N LYS A 36 1.81 16.57 16.76
CA LYS A 36 1.90 15.76 17.99
C LYS A 36 0.56 15.09 18.37
N ASP A 37 -0.54 15.70 17.97
CA ASP A 37 -1.91 15.24 18.24
C ASP A 37 -2.51 14.42 17.08
N PHE A 38 -1.67 13.95 16.15
CA PHE A 38 -2.12 13.11 15.05
C PHE A 38 -2.29 11.65 15.49
N TYR A 39 -3.49 11.12 15.34
CA TYR A 39 -3.82 9.73 15.68
C TYR A 39 -3.67 8.82 14.46
N PHE A 40 -2.81 7.81 14.60
CA PHE A 40 -2.78 6.66 13.70
C PHE A 40 -3.51 5.51 14.38
N GLY A 41 -4.46 4.91 13.68
CA GLY A 41 -5.26 3.80 14.18
C GLY A 41 -5.54 2.77 13.10
N SER A 42 -6.20 1.69 13.51
CA SER A 42 -6.73 0.65 12.63
C SER A 42 -8.20 0.43 12.97
N ALA A 43 -9.00 0.02 11.99
CA ALA A 43 -10.43 -0.25 12.15
C ALA A 43 -10.76 -1.63 11.59
N THR A 44 -11.76 -2.29 12.19
CA THR A 44 -12.29 -3.59 11.77
C THR A 44 -13.80 -3.58 11.87
N SER A 45 -14.50 -4.38 11.06
CA SER A 45 -15.95 -4.56 11.19
C SER A 45 -16.32 -5.88 11.89
N ALA A 46 -17.46 -5.89 12.58
CA ALA A 46 -17.92 -7.04 13.36
C ALA A 46 -18.00 -8.33 12.53
N TYR A 47 -18.59 -8.26 11.33
CA TYR A 47 -18.74 -9.43 10.46
C TYR A 47 -17.41 -9.99 9.96
N GLN A 48 -16.37 -9.14 9.84
CA GLN A 48 -15.05 -9.56 9.40
C GLN A 48 -14.26 -10.31 10.48
N VAL A 49 -14.44 -9.94 11.75
CA VAL A 49 -13.50 -10.37 12.81
C VAL A 49 -14.14 -11.14 13.97
N GLU A 50 -15.43 -10.95 14.27
CA GLU A 50 -16.06 -11.56 15.45
C GLU A 50 -16.36 -13.05 15.23
N GLY A 51 -16.84 -13.43 14.04
CA GLY A 51 -17.31 -14.79 13.77
C GLY A 51 -18.60 -15.12 14.52
N GLU A 52 -18.75 -16.40 14.93
CA GLU A 52 -19.88 -16.89 15.73
C GLU A 52 -21.29 -16.47 15.24
N ALA A 53 -21.47 -16.33 13.92
CA ALA A 53 -22.70 -15.78 13.33
C ALA A 53 -24.02 -16.43 13.81
N ASN A 54 -23.98 -17.71 14.16
CA ASN A 54 -25.12 -18.53 14.59
C ASN A 54 -25.02 -19.02 16.05
N LYS A 55 -24.22 -18.38 16.89
CA LYS A 55 -24.03 -18.76 18.30
C LYS A 55 -24.37 -17.62 19.25
N SER A 56 -24.38 -17.91 20.54
CA SER A 56 -24.37 -16.91 21.62
C SER A 56 -25.57 -15.93 21.62
N GLY A 57 -26.71 -16.34 21.05
CA GLY A 57 -27.94 -15.54 21.01
C GLY A 57 -27.94 -14.40 20.00
N ARG A 58 -26.96 -14.34 19.09
CA ARG A 58 -26.90 -13.36 18.00
C ARG A 58 -28.03 -13.61 16.99
N GLY A 59 -28.79 -12.57 16.66
CA GLY A 59 -29.78 -12.61 15.58
C GLY A 59 -29.13 -12.55 14.20
N PRO A 60 -29.75 -13.14 13.16
CA PRO A 60 -29.22 -13.11 11.81
C PRO A 60 -29.17 -11.67 11.27
N SER A 61 -28.07 -11.35 10.60
CA SER A 61 -27.86 -10.08 9.89
C SER A 61 -28.09 -10.26 8.39
N ILE A 62 -28.28 -9.15 7.66
CA ILE A 62 -28.42 -9.18 6.18
C ILE A 62 -27.20 -9.85 5.53
N TRP A 63 -26.01 -9.64 6.10
CA TRP A 63 -24.76 -10.25 5.65
C TRP A 63 -24.76 -11.77 5.78
N ASP A 64 -25.46 -12.35 6.77
CA ASP A 64 -25.59 -13.81 6.91
C ASP A 64 -26.39 -14.41 5.76
N THR A 65 -27.52 -13.79 5.42
CA THR A 65 -28.34 -14.21 4.28
C THR A 65 -27.58 -14.06 2.97
N PHE A 66 -26.94 -12.91 2.74
CA PHE A 66 -26.20 -12.65 1.52
C PHE A 66 -25.00 -13.60 1.33
N ALA A 67 -24.24 -13.89 2.40
CA ALA A 67 -23.13 -14.86 2.36
C ALA A 67 -23.59 -16.26 2.00
N HIS A 68 -24.72 -16.68 2.57
CA HIS A 68 -25.28 -18.00 2.38
C HIS A 68 -25.85 -18.16 0.95
N ASP A 69 -26.53 -17.15 0.44
CA ASP A 69 -27.20 -17.20 -0.86
C ASP A 69 -26.23 -16.98 -2.04
N HIS A 70 -25.11 -16.27 -1.81
CA HIS A 70 -24.12 -15.91 -2.84
C HIS A 70 -22.67 -16.20 -2.41
N PRO A 71 -22.28 -17.49 -2.22
CA PRO A 71 -20.97 -17.86 -1.68
C PRO A 71 -19.77 -17.44 -2.55
N GLY A 72 -19.98 -17.12 -3.84
CA GLY A 72 -18.92 -16.64 -4.75
C GLY A 72 -18.74 -15.12 -4.79
N GLU A 73 -19.65 -14.34 -4.23
CA GLU A 73 -19.66 -12.86 -4.31
C GLU A 73 -19.35 -12.19 -2.98
N PHE A 74 -19.41 -12.95 -1.89
CA PHE A 74 -19.26 -12.45 -0.52
C PHE A 74 -17.85 -11.92 -0.18
N VAL A 75 -16.84 -12.27 -0.97
CA VAL A 75 -15.43 -11.91 -0.70
C VAL A 75 -15.16 -10.40 -0.87
N CYS A 76 -16.04 -9.62 -1.50
CA CYS A 76 -15.75 -8.23 -1.87
C CYS A 76 -16.42 -7.14 -1.00
N LEU A 77 -17.52 -7.42 -0.30
CA LEU A 77 -18.41 -6.35 0.21
C LEU A 77 -18.19 -5.91 1.67
N ILE A 78 -17.28 -6.54 2.41
CA ILE A 78 -17.04 -6.22 3.83
C ILE A 78 -15.98 -5.12 4.07
N PHE A 79 -15.65 -4.32 3.06
CA PHE A 79 -14.77 -3.15 3.22
C PHE A 79 -15.59 -1.87 3.45
N PHE A 80 -15.92 -1.57 4.71
CA PHE A 80 -16.13 -0.19 5.18
C PHE A 80 -15.67 -0.04 6.63
#